data_AF-A0A2E9QL64-F1
#
_entry.id   AF-A0A2E9QL64-F1
#
_cell.length_a   1.000
_cell.length_b   1.000
_cell.length_c   1.000
_cell.angle_alpha   90.00
_cell.angle_beta   90.00
_cell.angle_gamma   90.00
#
_symmetry.space_group_name_H-M   'P 1'
#
loop_
_entity.id
_entity.type
_entity.pdbx_description
1 polymer ?
#
loop_
_entity_poly.entity_id
_entity_poly.type
_entity_poly.pdbx_seq_one_letter_code
_entity_poly.pdbx_strand_id
1 'polypeptide(L)'
;MNRIKSPERLERLLLGASLAFLWMVHLGLETIERGKKGLNDRKNRTDKSIFRLGMDWLRYCLKFGLPLTIEFTPPYVRSVR
;
A
#
# COMPACT_ATOMS: atom_id res chain seq x y z
N MET A 1 -37.77 2.58 -1.04
CA MET A 1 -37.38 1.23 -0.58
C MET A 1 -36.33 0.66 -1.55
N ASN A 2 -35.05 1.00 -1.38
CA ASN A 2 -34.00 0.60 -2.32
C ASN A 2 -33.57 -0.85 -2.09
N ARG A 3 -33.97 -1.77 -2.97
CA ARG A 3 -33.43 -3.14 -3.01
C ARG A 3 -31.98 -3.07 -3.52
N ILE A 4 -31.03 -3.18 -2.60
CA ILE A 4 -29.63 -3.51 -2.94
C ILE A 4 -29.69 -4.88 -3.62
N LYS A 5 -29.51 -4.90 -4.95
CA LYS A 5 -29.88 -6.04 -5.79
C LYS A 5 -29.10 -7.34 -5.50
N SER A 6 -27.99 -7.30 -4.77
CA SER A 6 -27.29 -8.50 -4.26
C SER A 6 -26.27 -8.06 -3.18
N PRO A 7 -26.61 -8.05 -1.88
CA PRO A 7 -25.68 -7.61 -0.82
C PRO A 7 -24.39 -8.44 -0.80
N GLU A 8 -24.48 -9.73 -1.14
CA GLU A 8 -23.34 -10.66 -1.19
C GLU A 8 -22.24 -10.28 -2.19
N ARG A 9 -22.56 -9.55 -3.27
CA ARG A 9 -21.57 -9.08 -4.25
C ARG A 9 -20.88 -7.83 -3.73
N LEU A 10 -21.61 -6.98 -3.02
CA LEU A 10 -21.07 -5.77 -2.40
C LEU A 10 -20.10 -6.14 -1.27
N GLU A 11 -20.45 -7.12 -0.44
CA GLU A 11 -19.58 -7.61 0.63
C GLU A 11 -18.26 -8.17 0.10
N ARG A 12 -18.30 -9.03 -0.94
CA ARG A 12 -17.09 -9.58 -1.56
C ARG A 12 -16.22 -8.51 -2.21
N LEU A 13 -16.84 -7.54 -2.88
CA LEU A 13 -16.12 -6.41 -3.46
C LEU A 13 -15.49 -5.54 -2.37
N LEU A 14 -16.20 -5.28 -1.28
CA LEU A 14 -15.69 -4.49 -0.16
C LEU A 14 -14.53 -5.21 0.53
N LEU A 15 -14.65 -6.53 0.76
CA LEU A 15 -13.57 -7.34 1.30
C LEU A 15 -12.34 -7.29 0.38
N GLY A 16 -12.50 -7.53 -0.92
CA GLY A 16 -11.42 -7.44 -1.89
C GLY A 16 -10.77 -6.05 -1.94
N ALA A 17 -11.58 -4.99 -1.92
CA ALA A 17 -11.10 -3.61 -1.88
C ALA A 17 -10.36 -3.29 -0.57
N SER A 18 -10.82 -3.83 0.56
CA SER A 18 -10.20 -3.65 1.87
C SER A 18 -8.86 -4.36 1.96
N LEU A 19 -8.77 -5.59 1.45
CA LEU A 19 -7.53 -6.33 1.31
C LEU A 19 -6.54 -5.63 0.38
N ALA A 20 -7.00 -5.17 -0.79
CA ALA A 20 -6.18 -4.38 -1.70
C ALA A 20 -5.69 -3.09 -1.03
N PHE A 21 -6.55 -2.40 -0.28
CA PHE A 21 -6.17 -1.19 0.45
C PHE A 21 -5.07 -1.46 1.49
N LEU A 22 -5.22 -2.52 2.30
CA LEU A 22 -4.20 -2.91 3.29
C LEU A 22 -2.87 -3.26 2.62
N TRP A 23 -2.91 -4.02 1.52
CA TRP A 23 -1.70 -4.36 0.77
C TRP A 23 -1.00 -3.12 0.20
N MET A 24 -1.78 -2.17 -0.32
CA MET A 24 -1.26 -0.89 -0.82
C MET A 24 -0.62 -0.05 0.28
N VAL A 25 -1.18 -0.07 1.50
CA VAL A 25 -0.57 0.58 2.67
C VAL A 25 0.74 -0.11 3.06
N HIS A 26 0.77 -1.45 3.07
CA HIS A 26 1.98 -2.23 3.36
C HIS A 26 3.11 -1.89 2.38
N LEU A 27 2.85 -1.93 1.07
CA LEU A 27 3.81 -1.55 0.03
C LEU A 27 4.32 -0.11 0.19
N GLY A 28 3.43 0.81 0.57
CA GLY A 28 3.80 2.20 0.85
C GLY A 28 4.75 2.33 2.04
N LEU A 29 4.50 1.58 3.12
CA LEU A 29 5.39 1.52 4.29
C LEU A 29 6.73 0.88 3.97
N GLU A 30 6.74 -0.21 3.21
CA GLU A 30 7.96 -0.87 2.73
C GLU A 30 8.81 0.09 1.88
N THR A 31 8.17 0.87 1.01
CA THR A 31 8.83 1.90 0.21
C THR A 31 9.44 2.99 1.09
N ILE A 32 8.72 3.42 2.13
CA ILE A 32 9.24 4.40 3.11
C ILE A 32 10.43 3.81 3.87
N GLU A 33 10.36 2.56 4.31
CA GLU A 33 11.44 1.91 5.04
C GLU A 33 12.68 1.70 4.16
N ARG A 34 12.51 1.25 2.91
CA ARG A 34 13.58 1.14 1.91
C ARG A 34 14.18 2.51 1.57
N GLY A 35 13.34 3.54 1.44
CA GLY A 35 13.76 4.93 1.26
C GLY A 35 14.55 5.48 2.45
N LYS A 36 14.17 5.12 3.69
CA LYS A 36 14.89 5.44 4.93
C LYS A 36 16.22 4.70 5.05
N LYS A 37 16.30 3.47 4.54
CA LYS A 37 17.48 2.60 4.64
C LYS A 37 18.61 2.93 3.65
N GLY A 38 18.40 3.78 2.64
CA GLY A 38 19.52 4.04 1.73
C GLY A 38 19.47 5.17 0.72
N LEU A 39 18.42 5.98 0.55
CA LEU A 39 18.44 6.85 -0.65
C LEU A 39 17.65 8.17 -0.68
N ASN A 40 16.98 8.64 0.38
CA ASN A 40 16.25 9.90 0.27
C ASN A 40 16.53 10.91 1.39
N ASP A 41 17.57 11.71 1.13
CA ASP A 41 17.76 13.08 1.62
C ASP A 41 16.70 14.07 1.07
N ARG A 42 15.76 13.62 0.24
CA ARG A 42 14.63 14.43 -0.25
C ARG A 42 13.43 14.31 0.68
N LYS A 43 13.60 14.89 1.87
CA LYS A 43 12.65 14.98 3.00
C LYS A 43 11.32 15.71 2.72
N ASN A 44 10.96 16.03 1.47
CA ASN A 44 9.95 17.07 1.19
C ASN A 44 8.78 16.65 0.28
N ARG A 45 8.35 15.38 0.30
CA ARG A 45 7.09 14.93 -0.34
C ARG A 45 6.27 14.03 0.58
N THR A 46 6.14 14.46 1.82
CA THR A 46 5.30 13.87 2.88
C THR A 46 3.81 14.20 2.68
N ASP A 47 3.46 14.80 1.55
CA ASP A 47 2.10 15.19 1.12
C ASP A 47 1.39 14.10 0.31
N LYS A 48 2.08 12.99 -0.02
CA LYS A 48 1.45 11.83 -0.66
C LYS A 48 0.93 10.86 0.40
N SER A 49 -0.37 10.57 0.37
CA SER A 49 -0.96 9.45 1.11
C SER A 49 -0.14 8.17 0.90
N ILE A 50 0.06 7.39 1.96
CA ILE A 50 0.81 6.12 1.95
C ILE A 50 0.30 5.20 0.83
N PHE A 51 -1.01 5.22 0.56
CA PHE A 51 -1.64 4.49 -0.53
C PHE A 51 -1.05 4.86 -1.91
N ARG A 52 -0.81 6.15 -2.15
CA ARG A 52 -0.26 6.65 -3.42
C ARG A 52 1.22 6.30 -3.55
N LEU A 53 1.95 6.28 -2.44
CA LEU A 53 3.33 5.76 -2.43
C LEU A 53 3.38 4.27 -2.77
N GLY A 54 2.50 3.46 -2.18
CA GLY A 54 2.37 2.04 -2.53
C GLY A 54 2.02 1.83 -4.01
N MET A 55 1.15 2.66 -4.58
CA MET A 55 0.80 2.60 -6.01
C MET A 55 1.97 2.98 -6.92
N ASP A 56 2.71 4.04 -6.57
CA ASP A 56 3.89 4.47 -7.32
C ASP A 56 4.98 3.38 -7.26
N TRP A 57 5.15 2.73 -6.10
CA TRP A 57 6.05 1.60 -5.93
C TRP A 57 5.64 0.36 -6.73
N LEU A 58 4.36 -0.02 -6.68
CA LEU A 58 3.83 -1.13 -7.48
C LEU A 58 4.10 -0.90 -8.97
N ARG A 59 3.83 0.30 -9.48
CA ARG A 59 4.15 0.67 -10.87
C ARG A 59 5.64 0.58 -11.17
N TYR A 60 6.48 1.01 -10.24
CA TYR A 60 7.93 0.91 -10.37
C TYR A 60 8.37 -0.55 -10.46
N CYS A 61 7.90 -1.41 -9.55
CA CYS A 61 8.22 -2.84 -9.59
C CYS A 61 7.75 -3.51 -10.87
N LEU A 62 6.53 -3.23 -11.33
CA LEU A 62 6.01 -3.76 -12.60
C LEU A 62 6.84 -3.29 -13.80
N LYS A 63 7.28 -2.03 -13.80
CA LYS A 63 8.11 -1.46 -14.88
C LYS A 63 9.50 -2.11 -14.95
N PHE A 64 10.08 -2.44 -13.80
CA PHE A 64 11.44 -2.96 -13.69
C PHE A 64 11.51 -4.47 -13.42
N GLY A 65 10.39 -5.18 -13.41
CA GLY A 65 10.33 -6.60 -13.10
C GLY A 65 10.82 -6.94 -11.69
N LEU A 66 10.69 -6.03 -10.73
CA LEU A 66 11.17 -6.24 -9.37
C LEU A 66 10.23 -7.16 -8.59
N PRO A 67 10.76 -7.96 -7.64
CA PRO A 67 9.94 -8.79 -6.78
C PRO A 67 9.00 -7.91 -5.94
N LEU A 68 7.73 -8.31 -5.92
CA LEU A 68 6.70 -7.70 -5.08
C LEU A 68 6.51 -8.54 -3.83
N THR A 69 6.57 -7.87 -2.68
CA THR A 69 6.24 -8.48 -1.39
C THR A 69 4.72 -8.52 -1.25
N ILE A 70 4.15 -9.73 -1.17
CA ILE A 70 2.72 -9.93 -0.87
C ILE A 70 2.62 -10.26 0.61
N GLU A 71 2.76 -9.23 1.44
CA GLU A 71 2.59 -9.33 2.89
C GLU A 71 1.47 -8.40 3.34
N PHE A 72 0.70 -8.89 4.31
CA PHE A 72 -0.39 -8.14 4.95
C PHE A 72 -0.05 -7.78 6.40
N THR A 73 1.12 -8.17 6.88
CA THR A 73 1.66 -7.81 8.18
C THR A 73 2.31 -6.45 8.08
N PRO A 74 1.93 -5.44 8.88
CA PRO A 74 2.65 -4.16 8.87
C PRO A 74 4.14 -4.43 9.16
N PRO A 75 5.08 -3.89 8.36
CA PRO A 75 6.50 -4.04 8.65
C PRO A 75 6.75 -3.42 10.02
N TYR A 76 7.55 -4.09 10.84
CA TYR A 76 7.89 -3.63 12.19
C TYR A 76 8.59 -2.27 12.07
N VAL A 77 7.83 -1.19 12.23
CA VAL A 77 8.38 0.16 12.27
C VAL A 77 9.12 0.27 13.59
N ARG A 78 10.45 0.09 13.56
CA ARG A 78 11.31 0.43 14.70
C ARG A 78 10.96 1.84 15.12
N SER A 79 10.38 1.98 16.31
CA SER A 79 10.14 3.27 16.94
C SER A 79 11.49 3.98 16.95
N VAL A 80 11.58 5.06 16.18
CA VAL A 80 12.72 5.97 16.24
C VAL A 80 12.60 6.62 17.61
N ARG A 81 13.53 6.28 18.50
CA ARG A 81 13.72 6.96 19.78
C ARG A 81 14.33 8.33 19.55
#